data_AF-A0AA44GCL9-F1
#
_entry.id   AF-A0AA44GCL9-F1
#
_cell.length_a   1.000
_cell.length_b   1.000
_cell.length_c   1.000
_cell.angle_alpha   90.00
_cell.angle_beta   90.00
_cell.angle_gamma   90.00
#
_symmetry.space_group_name_H-M   'P 1'
#
loop_
_entity.id
_entity.type
_entity.pdbx_description
1 polymer ?
#
loop_
_entity_poly.entity_id
_entity_poly.type
_entity_poly.pdbx_seq_one_letter_code
_entity_poly.pdbx_strand_id
1 'polypeptide(L)'
;MAKITAEQRSINLERYTKKVLDIFWRDGWDGVTHLSVASELGIRKSTLQSYFPDKVSFGQALRGKVLPEVMKHLDLSTPDKFKQSWEDAMNDLRFKRIVHMLVINATSKSTSDMTVGGINRLQGVLAEAWQDEDLAQDVMYWVLGASVMTLAKREA
;
A
#
# COMPACT_ATOMS: atom_id res chain seq x y z
N MET A 1 34.45 7.16 7.02
CA MET A 1 33.15 6.72 7.55
C MET A 1 33.26 5.23 7.85
N ALA A 2 32.97 4.80 9.07
CA ALA A 2 33.02 3.37 9.42
C ALA A 2 32.01 2.59 8.57
N LYS A 3 32.49 1.56 7.87
CA LYS A 3 31.67 0.69 7.03
C LYS A 3 30.80 -0.15 7.97
N ILE A 4 29.49 0.08 7.99
CA ILE A 4 28.56 -0.75 8.75
C ILE A 4 28.64 -2.20 8.25
N THR A 5 28.53 -3.16 9.16
CA THR A 5 28.46 -4.58 8.78
C THR A 5 27.16 -4.87 8.03
N ALA A 6 27.12 -5.94 7.25
CA ALA A 6 25.89 -6.38 6.57
C ALA A 6 24.75 -6.64 7.56
N GLU A 7 25.08 -7.21 8.72
CA GLU A 7 24.16 -7.47 9.82
C GLU A 7 23.57 -6.17 10.39
N GLN A 8 24.41 -5.18 10.69
CA GLN A 8 23.94 -3.88 11.18
C GLN A 8 23.06 -3.17 10.15
N ARG A 9 23.36 -3.33 8.86
CA ARG A 9 22.52 -2.80 7.77
C ARG A 9 21.14 -3.47 7.77
N SER A 10 21.05 -4.78 7.99
CA SER A 10 19.79 -5.50 8.08
C SER A 10 18.94 -5.04 9.28
N ILE A 11 19.56 -4.96 10.47
CA ILE A 11 18.90 -4.48 11.70
C ILE A 11 18.34 -3.06 11.50
N ASN A 12 19.14 -2.17 10.89
CA ASN A 12 18.68 -0.82 10.58
C ASN A 12 17.53 -0.83 9.57
N LEU A 13 17.61 -1.63 8.51
CA LEU A 13 16.57 -1.72 7.50
C LEU A 13 15.23 -2.21 8.10
N GLU A 14 15.25 -3.19 9.00
CA GLU A 14 14.07 -3.66 9.71
C GLU A 14 13.47 -2.56 10.59
N ARG A 15 14.32 -1.88 11.38
CA ARG A 15 13.90 -0.75 12.22
C ARG A 15 13.26 0.36 11.39
N TYR A 16 13.85 0.69 10.25
CA TYR A 16 13.35 1.77 9.39
C TYR A 16 12.06 1.34 8.67
N THR A 17 11.98 0.10 8.19
CA THR A 17 10.78 -0.51 7.61
C THR A 17 9.62 -0.48 8.59
N LYS A 18 9.86 -0.85 9.85
CA LYS A 18 8.83 -0.78 10.91
C LYS A 18 8.35 0.65 11.11
N LYS A 19 9.25 1.63 11.15
CA LYS A 19 8.84 3.03 11.30
C LYS A 19 8.04 3.56 10.11
N VAL A 20 8.40 3.18 8.88
CA VAL A 20 7.63 3.51 7.68
C VAL A 20 6.20 2.95 7.78
N LEU A 21 6.05 1.69 8.23
CA LEU A 21 4.75 1.08 8.47
C LEU A 21 3.94 1.83 9.54
N ASP A 22 4.56 2.20 10.66
CA ASP A 22 3.89 2.94 11.74
C ASP A 22 3.34 4.29 11.23
N ILE A 23 4.15 5.05 10.48
CA ILE A 23 3.74 6.32 9.88
C ILE A 23 2.64 6.10 8.84
N PHE A 24 2.75 5.06 8.02
CA PHE A 24 1.73 4.74 7.03
C PHE A 24 0.36 4.49 7.68
N TRP A 25 0.29 3.70 8.76
CA TRP A 25 -0.98 3.44 9.44
C TRP A 25 -1.52 4.66 10.18
N ARG A 26 -0.65 5.52 10.71
CA ARG A 26 -1.04 6.70 11.48
C ARG A 26 -1.42 7.90 10.59
N ASP A 27 -0.60 8.20 9.59
CA ASP A 27 -0.67 9.44 8.79
C ASP A 27 -0.92 9.20 7.29
N GLY A 28 -0.78 7.94 6.84
CA GLY A 28 -1.15 7.54 5.49
C GLY A 28 0.04 7.72 4.56
N TRP A 29 -0.17 7.44 3.28
CA TRP A 29 0.92 7.51 2.31
C TRP A 29 1.50 8.92 2.13
N ASP A 30 0.71 9.96 2.33
CA ASP A 30 1.19 11.35 2.28
C ASP A 30 2.09 11.70 3.45
N GLY A 31 1.78 11.17 4.63
CA GLY A 31 2.62 11.31 5.82
C GLY A 31 3.98 10.63 5.67
N VAL A 32 4.08 9.55 4.88
CA VAL A 32 5.35 8.84 4.64
C VAL A 32 6.26 9.67 3.73
N THR A 33 7.13 10.46 4.35
CA THR A 33 8.17 11.26 3.69
C THR A 33 9.54 10.99 4.30
N HIS A 34 10.63 11.19 3.54
CA HIS A 34 11.97 11.08 4.13
C HIS A 34 12.18 11.97 5.34
N LEU A 35 11.52 13.15 5.38
CA LEU A 35 11.61 14.06 6.51
C LEU A 35 10.92 13.48 7.75
N SER A 36 9.67 13.03 7.61
CA SER A 36 8.90 12.43 8.70
C SER A 36 9.60 11.19 9.29
N VAL A 37 10.03 10.26 8.43
CA VAL A 37 10.66 9.00 8.84
C VAL A 37 12.02 9.27 9.50
N ALA A 38 12.84 10.15 8.93
CA ALA A 38 14.14 10.50 9.50
C ALA A 38 13.99 11.21 10.86
N SER A 39 13.01 12.11 10.99
CA SER A 39 12.69 12.81 12.23
C SER A 39 12.32 11.83 13.35
N GLU A 40 11.39 10.90 13.08
CA GLU A 40 10.97 9.90 14.08
C GLU A 40 12.04 8.87 14.45
N LEU A 41 13.01 8.63 13.57
CA LEU A 41 14.14 7.75 13.84
C LEU A 41 15.30 8.46 14.54
N GLY A 42 15.29 9.80 14.59
CA GLY A 42 16.40 10.61 15.08
C GLY A 42 17.65 10.51 14.20
N ILE A 43 17.49 10.31 12.89
CA ILE A 43 18.60 10.16 11.93
C ILE A 43 18.59 11.27 10.88
N ARG A 44 19.70 11.41 10.14
CA ARG A 44 19.78 12.36 9.02
C ARG A 44 18.98 11.84 7.83
N LYS A 45 18.34 12.75 7.08
CA LYS A 45 17.66 12.44 5.81
C LYS A 45 18.57 11.69 4.82
N SER A 46 19.83 12.11 4.69
CA SER A 46 20.80 11.46 3.81
C SER A 46 21.12 10.03 4.23
N THR A 47 21.11 9.74 5.53
CA THR A 47 21.24 8.36 6.04
C THR A 47 20.06 7.52 5.59
N LEU A 48 18.84 8.01 5.74
CA LEU A 48 17.64 7.29 5.29
C LEU A 48 17.63 7.07 3.78
N GLN A 49 18.08 8.06 2.99
CA GLN A 49 18.17 7.97 1.53
C GLN A 49 19.10 6.86 1.03
N SER A 50 20.09 6.44 1.84
CA SER A 50 20.95 5.30 1.50
C SER A 50 20.25 3.93 1.59
N TYR A 51 19.08 3.88 2.24
CA TYR A 51 18.21 2.69 2.34
C TYR A 51 16.98 2.83 1.43
N PHE A 52 16.43 4.04 1.34
CA PHE A 52 15.23 4.36 0.56
C PHE A 52 15.54 5.56 -0.35
N PRO A 53 16.01 5.34 -1.60
CA PRO A 53 16.45 6.43 -2.47
C PRO A 53 15.36 7.47 -2.78
N ASP A 54 14.12 7.01 -2.93
CA ASP A 54 12.95 7.81 -3.30
C ASP A 54 11.71 7.42 -2.48
N LYS A 55 10.61 8.17 -2.61
CA LYS A 55 9.37 7.87 -1.89
C LYS A 55 8.77 6.51 -2.29
N VAL A 56 8.94 6.13 -3.55
CA VAL A 56 8.42 4.88 -4.13
C VAL A 56 9.06 3.67 -3.45
N SER A 57 10.34 3.75 -3.09
CA SER A 57 11.08 2.70 -2.40
C SER A 57 10.55 2.40 -1.00
N PHE A 58 9.82 3.32 -0.35
CA PHE A 58 9.10 3.02 0.89
C PHE A 58 8.00 1.97 0.69
N GLY A 59 7.50 1.76 -0.53
CA GLY A 59 6.58 0.65 -0.84
C GLY A 59 7.17 -0.72 -0.51
N GLN A 60 8.49 -0.88 -0.55
CA GLN A 60 9.13 -2.14 -0.13
C GLN A 60 8.88 -2.47 1.34
N ALA A 61 8.77 -1.45 2.21
CA ALA A 61 8.44 -1.64 3.62
C ALA A 61 7.00 -2.16 3.83
N LEU A 62 6.11 -1.90 2.87
CA LEU A 62 4.70 -2.28 2.90
C LEU A 62 4.44 -3.66 2.27
N ARG A 63 5.41 -4.16 1.49
CA ARG A 63 5.31 -5.43 0.75
C ARG A 63 5.00 -6.59 1.71
N GLY A 64 3.97 -7.37 1.39
CA GLY A 64 3.55 -8.53 2.18
C GLY A 64 2.85 -8.21 3.50
N LYS A 65 2.70 -6.93 3.88
CA LYS A 65 1.99 -6.51 5.09
C LYS A 65 0.61 -5.93 4.82
N VAL A 66 0.46 -5.30 3.65
CA VAL A 66 -0.78 -4.62 3.26
C VAL A 66 -1.86 -5.57 2.75
N LEU A 67 -1.51 -6.52 1.89
CA LEU A 67 -2.50 -7.43 1.29
C LEU A 67 -3.27 -8.25 2.33
N PRO A 68 -2.64 -8.85 3.37
CA PRO A 68 -3.40 -9.54 4.42
C PRO A 68 -4.39 -8.64 5.17
N GLU A 69 -4.13 -7.33 5.26
CA GLU A 69 -5.08 -6.39 5.84
C GLU A 69 -6.28 -6.18 4.92
N VAL A 70 -6.04 -5.98 3.62
CA VAL A 70 -7.10 -5.89 2.59
C VAL A 70 -8.00 -7.12 2.62
N MET A 71 -7.40 -8.32 2.57
CA MET A 71 -8.14 -9.57 2.46
C MET A 71 -9.06 -9.87 3.66
N LYS A 72 -8.81 -9.29 4.84
CA LYS A 72 -9.70 -9.46 6.01
C LYS A 72 -11.09 -8.88 5.83
N HIS A 73 -11.23 -7.91 4.93
CA HIS A 73 -12.48 -7.20 4.72
C HIS A 73 -13.26 -7.69 3.49
N LEU A 74 -12.68 -8.57 2.67
CA LEU A 74 -13.23 -8.90 1.35
C LEU A 74 -13.93 -10.27 1.35
N ASP A 75 -15.14 -10.28 0.83
CA ASP A 75 -15.91 -11.50 0.56
C ASP A 75 -15.73 -11.90 -0.91
N LEU A 76 -15.02 -13.00 -1.15
CA LEU A 76 -14.69 -13.50 -2.48
C LEU A 76 -15.76 -14.47 -3.01
N SER A 77 -16.85 -14.72 -2.27
CA SER A 77 -17.82 -15.76 -2.61
C SER A 77 -18.51 -15.51 -3.95
N THR A 78 -18.85 -14.24 -4.23
CA THR A 78 -19.42 -13.81 -5.50
C THR A 78 -18.93 -12.41 -5.86
N PRO A 79 -18.97 -12.02 -7.16
CA PRO A 79 -18.64 -10.66 -7.58
C PRO A 79 -19.43 -9.58 -6.85
N ASP A 80 -20.72 -9.79 -6.61
CA ASP A 80 -21.57 -8.80 -5.92
C ASP A 80 -21.23 -8.69 -4.44
N LYS A 81 -20.92 -9.82 -3.78
CA LYS A 81 -20.43 -9.82 -2.40
C LYS A 81 -19.07 -9.16 -2.26
N PHE A 82 -18.20 -9.34 -3.25
CA PHE A 82 -16.93 -8.65 -3.31
C PHE A 82 -17.10 -7.14 -3.44
N LYS A 83 -17.95 -6.68 -4.38
CA LYS A 83 -18.25 -5.25 -4.55
C LYS A 83 -18.81 -4.64 -3.26
N GLN A 84 -19.80 -5.30 -2.66
CA GLN A 84 -20.43 -4.85 -1.42
C GLN A 84 -19.42 -4.78 -0.26
N SER A 85 -18.66 -5.85 -0.03
CA SER A 85 -17.66 -5.89 1.03
C SER A 85 -16.52 -4.89 0.81
N TRP A 86 -16.14 -4.61 -0.45
CA TRP A 86 -15.19 -3.55 -0.79
C TRP A 86 -15.73 -2.15 -0.44
N GLU A 87 -16.97 -1.84 -0.82
CA GLU A 87 -17.61 -0.57 -0.48
C GLU A 87 -17.71 -0.38 1.03
N ASP A 88 -18.11 -1.42 1.76
CA ASP A 88 -18.16 -1.40 3.23
C ASP A 88 -16.76 -1.18 3.82
N ALA A 89 -15.74 -1.85 3.27
CA ALA A 89 -14.35 -1.72 3.70
C ALA A 89 -13.79 -0.30 3.49
N MET A 90 -14.28 0.47 2.52
CA MET A 90 -13.86 1.87 2.35
C MET A 90 -14.21 2.78 3.54
N ASN A 91 -15.08 2.34 4.45
CA ASN A 91 -15.34 3.02 5.72
C ASN A 91 -14.28 2.73 6.79
N ASP A 92 -13.50 1.64 6.63
CA ASP A 92 -12.35 1.37 7.48
C ASP A 92 -11.16 2.25 7.08
N LEU A 93 -10.57 2.92 8.08
CA LEU A 93 -9.49 3.88 7.85
C LEU A 93 -8.21 3.22 7.31
N ARG A 94 -7.90 1.99 7.73
CA ARG A 94 -6.70 1.28 7.24
C ARG A 94 -6.89 0.85 5.80
N PHE A 95 -8.05 0.27 5.47
CA PHE A 95 -8.41 -0.10 4.12
C PHE A 95 -8.39 1.13 3.20
N LYS A 96 -9.04 2.22 3.60
CA LYS A 96 -9.05 3.50 2.86
C LYS A 96 -7.64 4.01 2.58
N ARG A 97 -6.73 3.95 3.56
CA ARG A 97 -5.31 4.37 3.39
C ARG A 97 -4.56 3.52 2.38
N ILE A 98 -4.82 2.22 2.35
CA ILE A 98 -4.22 1.31 1.37
C ILE A 98 -4.70 1.66 -0.04
N VAL A 99 -6.02 1.81 -0.20
CA VAL A 99 -6.60 2.16 -1.51
C VAL A 99 -6.12 3.52 -1.99
N HIS A 100 -6.06 4.51 -1.09
CA HIS A 100 -5.50 5.83 -1.39
C HIS A 100 -4.04 5.76 -1.86
N MET A 101 -3.20 4.96 -1.18
CA MET A 101 -1.83 4.72 -1.61
C MET A 101 -1.75 4.10 -3.01
N LEU A 102 -2.60 3.11 -3.32
CA LEU A 102 -2.64 2.48 -4.64
C LEU A 102 -2.97 3.52 -5.73
N VAL A 103 -3.97 4.36 -5.51
CA VAL A 103 -4.39 5.43 -6.44
C VAL A 103 -3.27 6.45 -6.65
N ILE A 104 -2.69 6.99 -5.58
CA ILE A 104 -1.58 7.96 -5.69
C ILE A 104 -0.42 7.37 -6.48
N ASN A 105 -0.01 6.14 -6.14
CA ASN A 105 1.12 5.50 -6.79
C ASN A 105 0.85 5.18 -8.26
N ALA A 106 -0.38 4.80 -8.62
CA ALA A 106 -0.78 4.54 -10.00
C ALA A 106 -0.74 5.81 -10.88
N THR A 107 -0.98 6.99 -10.29
CA THR A 107 -0.90 8.29 -11.00
C THR A 107 0.47 8.96 -10.93
N SER A 108 1.45 8.35 -10.26
CA SER A 108 2.79 8.91 -10.13
C SER A 108 3.61 8.72 -11.41
N LYS A 109 4.67 9.52 -11.60
CA LYS A 109 5.56 9.43 -12.79
C LYS A 109 6.22 8.06 -12.95
N SER A 110 6.29 7.27 -11.88
CA SER A 110 6.88 5.94 -11.85
C SER A 110 6.11 5.09 -10.84
N THR A 111 5.18 4.29 -11.34
CA THR A 111 4.41 3.35 -10.51
C THR A 111 5.34 2.33 -9.87
N SER A 112 5.19 2.11 -8.56
CA SER A 112 5.99 1.11 -7.84
C SER A 112 5.64 -0.30 -8.31
N ASP A 113 6.65 -1.19 -8.42
CA ASP A 113 6.42 -2.63 -8.65
C ASP A 113 5.50 -3.25 -7.61
N MET A 114 5.48 -2.70 -6.40
CA MET A 114 4.58 -3.14 -5.32
C MET A 114 3.12 -2.84 -5.66
N THR A 115 2.82 -1.66 -6.24
CA THR A 115 1.46 -1.26 -6.62
C THR A 115 0.95 -2.17 -7.74
N VAL A 116 1.75 -2.34 -8.79
CA VAL A 116 1.42 -3.23 -9.92
C VAL A 116 1.25 -4.67 -9.42
N GLY A 117 2.23 -5.18 -8.68
CA GLY A 117 2.18 -6.54 -8.15
C GLY A 117 1.03 -6.77 -7.17
N GLY A 118 0.63 -5.75 -6.40
CA GLY A 118 -0.51 -5.81 -5.49
C GLY A 118 -1.84 -5.94 -6.21
N ILE A 119 -2.06 -5.10 -7.23
CA ILE A 119 -3.27 -5.14 -8.07
C ILE A 119 -3.34 -6.46 -8.84
N ASN A 120 -2.25 -6.85 -9.52
CA ASN A 120 -2.21 -8.10 -10.28
C ASN A 120 -2.45 -9.32 -9.39
N ARG A 121 -1.91 -9.32 -8.16
CA ARG A 121 -2.12 -10.41 -7.21
C ARG A 121 -3.57 -10.48 -6.74
N LEU A 122 -4.20 -9.35 -6.45
CA LEU A 122 -5.62 -9.32 -6.07
C LEU A 122 -6.49 -9.80 -7.24
N GLN A 123 -6.26 -9.30 -8.45
CA GLN A 123 -6.97 -9.74 -9.65
C GLN A 123 -6.79 -11.24 -9.88
N GLY A 124 -5.57 -11.78 -9.73
CA GLY A 124 -5.32 -13.22 -9.83
C GLY A 124 -6.08 -14.05 -8.80
N VAL A 125 -6.20 -13.57 -7.56
CA VAL A 125 -7.01 -14.22 -6.52
C VAL A 125 -8.50 -14.24 -6.90
N LEU A 126 -9.01 -13.16 -7.49
CA LEU A 126 -10.41 -13.09 -7.94
C LEU A 126 -10.65 -14.00 -9.16
N ALA A 127 -9.74 -13.99 -10.13
CA ALA A 127 -9.82 -14.83 -11.32
C ALA A 127 -9.81 -16.32 -10.94
N GLU A 128 -8.99 -16.71 -9.95
CA GLU A 128 -8.98 -18.07 -9.42
C GLU A 128 -10.27 -18.39 -8.65
N ALA A 129 -10.76 -17.48 -7.81
CA ALA A 129 -11.97 -17.70 -7.00
C ALA A 129 -13.25 -17.83 -7.85
N TRP A 130 -13.35 -17.10 -8.96
CA TRP A 130 -14.53 -17.09 -9.82
C TRP A 130 -14.37 -17.89 -11.11
N GLN A 131 -13.15 -18.40 -11.37
CA GLN A 131 -12.78 -19.11 -12.59
C GLN A 131 -13.06 -18.29 -13.87
N ASP A 132 -12.93 -16.98 -13.77
CA ASP A 132 -13.27 -16.01 -14.82
C ASP A 132 -12.36 -14.78 -14.73
N GLU A 133 -11.41 -14.68 -15.67
CA GLU A 133 -10.40 -13.62 -15.69
C GLU A 133 -10.98 -12.28 -16.16
N ASP A 134 -11.88 -12.30 -17.14
CA ASP A 134 -12.53 -11.10 -17.68
C ASP A 134 -13.46 -10.49 -16.62
N LEU A 135 -14.25 -11.32 -15.93
CA LEU A 135 -15.09 -10.89 -14.82
C LEU A 135 -14.25 -10.31 -13.66
N ALA A 136 -13.14 -10.95 -13.31
CA ALA A 136 -12.23 -10.44 -12.29
C ALA A 136 -11.67 -9.07 -12.68
N GLN A 137 -11.31 -8.88 -13.94
CA GLN A 137 -10.84 -7.59 -14.47
C GLN A 137 -11.92 -6.51 -14.40
N ASP A 138 -13.13 -6.80 -14.87
CA ASP A 138 -14.25 -5.85 -14.87
C ASP A 138 -14.63 -5.42 -13.45
N VAL A 139 -14.68 -6.36 -12.51
CA VAL A 139 -14.96 -6.07 -11.10
C VAL A 139 -13.84 -5.22 -10.49
N MET A 140 -12.58 -5.51 -10.80
CA MET A 140 -11.44 -4.71 -10.36
C MET A 140 -11.50 -3.27 -10.87
N TYR A 141 -11.85 -3.05 -12.13
CA TYR A 141 -12.07 -1.70 -12.67
C TYR A 141 -13.20 -0.99 -11.96
N TRP A 142 -14.30 -1.70 -11.68
CA TRP A 142 -15.43 -1.12 -10.97
C TRP A 142 -15.06 -0.68 -9.55
N VAL A 143 -14.45 -1.55 -8.74
CA VAL A 143 -14.14 -1.20 -7.33
C VAL A 143 -13.08 -0.12 -7.23
N LEU A 144 -12.08 -0.11 -8.12
CA LEU A 144 -11.06 0.95 -8.14
C LEU A 144 -11.65 2.28 -8.60
N GLY A 145 -12.56 2.27 -9.59
CA GLY A 145 -13.32 3.46 -9.99
C GLY A 145 -14.19 4.00 -8.85
N ALA A 146 -14.97 3.14 -8.20
CA ALA A 146 -15.79 3.49 -7.05
C ALA A 146 -14.94 4.03 -5.88
N SER A 147 -13.75 3.48 -5.70
CA SER A 147 -12.78 3.94 -4.69
C SER A 147 -12.33 5.37 -4.95
N VAL A 148 -11.97 5.72 -6.19
CA VAL A 148 -11.59 7.09 -6.55
C VAL A 148 -12.76 8.05 -6.30
N MET A 149 -13.97 7.67 -6.69
CA MET A 149 -15.17 8.48 -6.44
C MET A 149 -15.42 8.68 -4.94
N THR A 150 -15.15 7.65 -4.12
CA THR A 150 -15.28 7.72 -2.67
C THR A 150 -14.23 8.62 -2.04
N LEU A 151 -12.97 8.52 -2.48
CA LEU A 151 -11.87 9.38 -2.02
C LEU A 151 -12.05 10.84 -2.43
N ALA A 152 -12.74 11.11 -3.55
CA ALA A 152 -13.02 12.45 -4.03
C ALA A 152 -14.17 13.15 -3.27
N LYS A 153 -15.01 12.40 -2.54
CA LYS A 153 -16.03 13.00 -1.68
C LYS A 153 -15.31 13.75 -0.55
N ARG A 154 -15.64 15.04 -0.37
CA ARG A 154 -15.18 15.79 0.80
C ARG A 154 -15.73 15.09 2.04
N GLU A 155 -14.84 14.70 2.97
CA GLU A 155 -15.26 14.37 4.32
C GLU A 155 -15.91 15.64 4.90
N ALA A 156 -17.17 15.52 5.31
CA ALA A 156 -17.97 16.63 5.83
C ALA A 156 -17.50 17.04 7.23
#